data_AF-A0AA42CIU9-F1
#
_entry.id   AF-A0AA42CIU9-F1
#
_cell.length_a   1.000
_cell.length_b   1.000
_cell.length_c   1.000
_cell.angle_alpha   90.00
_cell.angle_beta   90.00
_cell.angle_gamma   90.00
#
_symmetry.space_group_name_H-M   'P 1'
#
loop_
_entity.id
_entity.type
_entity.pdbx_description
1 polymer ?
#
loop_
_entity_poly.entity_id
_entity_poly.type
_entity_poly.pdbx_seq_one_letter_code
_entity_poly.pdbx_strand_id
1 'polypeptide(L)'
;MTEAAPEDHLALLDSIRQRIDANPEALLANTESLQEGDFALLGKLIQTYCFADLNARRIVDALRHAMIGPEARYASRLQDAQVFPKLKEIVAELPTWNIKEGLLKAADTVELHRIHRHNFAHWAARRVKGHNVLIIFTKNAKESERRDGQAQSLDELKYGLVPLAPLSDELKKLEGHGEYLATTAAHIDTNFNAYKEFFDTNRRS
;
A
#
# COMPACT_ATOMS: atom_id res chain seq x y z
N MET A 1 -23.52 21.41 -20.14
CA MET A 1 -23.19 20.13 -19.48
C MET A 1 -23.25 20.37 -18.00
N THR A 2 -24.24 19.80 -17.33
CA THR A 2 -24.44 19.90 -15.89
C THR A 2 -23.45 18.98 -15.20
N GLU A 3 -22.47 19.55 -14.48
CA GLU A 3 -21.69 18.79 -13.50
C GLU A 3 -22.67 18.25 -12.46
N ALA A 4 -22.76 16.92 -12.36
CA ALA A 4 -23.49 16.28 -11.28
C ALA A 4 -22.82 16.68 -9.96
N ALA A 5 -23.63 17.03 -8.95
CA ALA A 5 -23.14 17.32 -7.62
C ALA A 5 -22.29 16.14 -7.11
N PRO A 6 -21.25 16.37 -6.28
CA PRO A 6 -20.45 15.30 -5.71
C PRO A 6 -21.38 14.35 -4.96
N GLU A 7 -21.53 13.14 -5.47
CA GLU A 7 -22.30 12.10 -4.81
C GLU A 7 -21.66 11.85 -3.45
N ASP A 8 -22.44 11.88 -2.37
CA ASP A 8 -21.93 11.52 -1.05
C ASP A 8 -21.56 10.03 -1.09
N HIS A 9 -20.28 9.78 -1.35
CA HIS A 9 -19.75 8.44 -1.54
C HIS A 9 -19.98 7.57 -0.30
N LEU A 10 -20.05 8.14 0.91
CA LEU A 10 -20.32 7.36 2.12
C LEU A 10 -21.78 6.88 2.14
N ALA A 11 -22.73 7.78 1.88
CA ALA A 11 -24.14 7.42 1.79
C ALA A 11 -24.41 6.37 0.68
N LEU A 12 -23.73 6.49 -0.46
CA LEU A 12 -23.80 5.49 -1.53
C LEU A 12 -23.26 4.13 -1.06
N LEU A 13 -22.08 4.09 -0.45
CA LEU A 13 -21.47 2.85 0.03
C LEU A 13 -22.33 2.16 1.10
N ASP A 14 -22.93 2.94 1.99
CA ASP A 14 -23.84 2.43 3.02
C ASP A 14 -25.11 1.85 2.41
N SER A 15 -25.68 2.51 1.40
CA SER A 15 -26.84 1.99 0.66
C SER A 15 -26.52 0.66 -0.04
N ILE A 16 -25.35 0.57 -0.70
CA ILE A 16 -24.89 -0.67 -1.35
C ILE A 16 -24.71 -1.77 -0.31
N ARG A 17 -24.08 -1.46 0.83
CA ARG A 17 -23.85 -2.40 1.94
C ARG A 17 -25.17 -2.95 2.50
N GLN A 18 -26.11 -2.07 2.84
CA GLN A 18 -27.44 -2.47 3.33
C GLN A 18 -28.17 -3.40 2.35
N ARG A 19 -28.09 -3.12 1.05
CA ARG A 19 -28.70 -3.98 0.03
C ARG A 19 -28.05 -5.36 -0.05
N ILE A 20 -26.73 -5.44 0.08
CA ILE A 20 -25.99 -6.72 0.08
C ILE A 20 -26.32 -7.50 1.35
N ASP A 21 -26.28 -6.87 2.52
CA ASP A 21 -26.52 -7.52 3.81
C ASP A 21 -27.97 -8.02 3.94
N ALA A 22 -28.93 -7.31 3.35
CA ALA A 22 -30.33 -7.73 3.31
C ALA A 22 -30.58 -8.95 2.40
N ASN A 23 -29.71 -9.21 1.41
CA ASN A 23 -29.83 -10.37 0.53
C ASN A 23 -28.46 -10.88 0.03
N PRO A 24 -27.68 -11.57 0.89
CA PRO A 24 -26.33 -12.01 0.55
C PRO A 24 -26.30 -13.03 -0.60
N GLU A 25 -27.34 -13.86 -0.74
CA GLU A 25 -27.45 -14.85 -1.82
C GLU A 25 -27.53 -14.21 -3.22
N ALA A 26 -28.06 -12.98 -3.30
CA ALA A 26 -28.14 -12.22 -4.54
C ALA A 26 -26.84 -11.48 -4.92
N LEU A 27 -25.75 -11.63 -4.15
CA LEU A 27 -24.49 -10.90 -4.37
C LEU A 27 -23.97 -11.04 -5.81
N LEU A 28 -23.92 -12.26 -6.33
CA LEU A 28 -23.45 -12.51 -7.70
C LEU A 28 -24.41 -11.95 -8.74
N ALA A 29 -25.71 -11.94 -8.47
CA ALA A 29 -26.71 -11.36 -9.36
C ALA A 29 -26.62 -9.83 -9.42
N ASN A 30 -26.19 -9.19 -8.33
CA ASN A 30 -26.03 -7.74 -8.20
C ASN A 30 -24.65 -7.22 -8.64
N THR A 31 -23.78 -8.11 -9.12
CA THR A 31 -22.42 -7.77 -9.53
C THR A 31 -22.10 -8.25 -10.93
N GLU A 32 -21.14 -7.62 -11.56
CA GLU A 32 -20.66 -7.94 -12.91
C GLU A 32 -19.14 -8.18 -12.90
N SER A 33 -18.65 -8.78 -13.98
CA SER A 33 -17.21 -8.99 -14.16
C SER A 33 -16.48 -7.65 -14.17
N LEU A 34 -15.22 -7.67 -13.74
CA LEU A 34 -14.34 -6.51 -13.88
C LEU A 34 -14.20 -6.12 -15.34
N GLN A 35 -14.08 -4.81 -15.56
CA GLN A 35 -13.75 -4.25 -16.87
C GLN A 35 -12.22 -4.17 -17.03
N GLU A 36 -11.73 -4.05 -18.26
CA GLU A 36 -10.28 -3.90 -18.53
C GLU A 36 -9.64 -2.76 -17.73
N GLY A 37 -10.36 -1.63 -17.58
CA GLY A 37 -9.90 -0.51 -16.76
C GLY A 37 -9.77 -0.85 -15.28
N ASP A 38 -10.61 -1.74 -14.76
CA ASP A 38 -10.52 -2.20 -13.37
C ASP A 38 -9.28 -3.08 -13.17
N PHE A 39 -9.04 -4.03 -14.08
CA PHE A 39 -7.83 -4.86 -14.05
C PHE A 39 -6.57 -4.02 -14.14
N ALA A 40 -6.54 -3.04 -15.05
CA ALA A 40 -5.42 -2.12 -15.19
C ALA A 40 -5.18 -1.31 -13.90
N LEU A 41 -6.24 -0.76 -13.29
CA LEU A 41 -6.14 0.01 -12.05
C LEU A 41 -5.59 -0.83 -10.89
N LEU A 42 -6.18 -2.01 -10.66
CA LEU A 42 -5.77 -2.91 -9.58
C LEU A 42 -4.33 -3.41 -9.77
N GLY A 43 -4.00 -3.86 -10.99
CA GLY A 43 -2.66 -4.33 -11.32
C GLY A 43 -1.61 -3.23 -11.16
N LYS A 44 -1.93 -2.01 -11.62
CA LYS A 44 -1.03 -0.86 -11.49
C LYS A 44 -0.79 -0.49 -10.04
N LEU A 45 -1.82 -0.49 -9.18
CA LEU A 45 -1.66 -0.25 -7.75
C LEU A 45 -0.76 -1.30 -7.09
N ILE A 46 -1.00 -2.59 -7.36
CA ILE A 46 -0.19 -3.68 -6.82
C ILE A 46 1.27 -3.51 -7.21
N GLN A 47 1.56 -3.30 -8.50
CA GLN A 47 2.93 -3.20 -9.00
C GLN A 47 3.64 -1.92 -8.52
N THR A 48 2.92 -0.80 -8.43
CA THR A 48 3.47 0.46 -7.89
C THR A 48 3.88 0.28 -6.43
N TYR A 49 3.02 -0.35 -5.61
CA TYR A 49 3.38 -0.69 -4.23
C TYR A 49 4.60 -1.60 -4.16
N CYS A 50 4.63 -2.69 -4.93
CA CYS A 50 5.75 -3.63 -4.91
C CYS A 50 7.08 -2.97 -5.30
N PHE A 51 7.06 -2.05 -6.27
CA PHE A 51 8.24 -1.27 -6.65
C PHE A 51 8.67 -0.29 -5.55
N ALA A 52 7.72 0.35 -4.86
CA ALA A 52 8.01 1.19 -3.72
C ALA A 52 8.64 0.39 -2.55
N ASP A 53 8.11 -0.80 -2.24
CA ASP A 53 8.65 -1.73 -1.24
C ASP A 53 10.10 -2.15 -1.55
N LEU A 54 10.37 -2.53 -2.81
CA LEU A 54 11.72 -2.86 -3.28
C LEU A 54 12.70 -1.70 -3.00
N ASN A 55 12.32 -0.48 -3.37
CA ASN A 55 13.19 0.69 -3.20
C ASN A 55 13.36 1.07 -1.72
N ALA A 56 12.32 0.91 -0.90
CA ALA A 56 12.44 1.07 0.55
C ALA A 56 13.45 0.08 1.15
N ARG A 57 13.43 -1.20 0.73
CA ARG A 57 14.42 -2.20 1.16
C ARG A 57 15.84 -1.83 0.72
N ARG A 58 16.01 -1.35 -0.51
CA ARG A 58 17.31 -0.86 -1.02
C ARG A 58 17.85 0.28 -0.15
N ILE A 59 17.01 1.26 0.18
CA ILE A 59 17.38 2.40 1.05
C ILE A 59 17.80 1.89 2.44
N VAL A 60 17.01 0.99 3.04
CA VAL A 60 17.32 0.37 4.34
C VAL A 60 18.69 -0.28 4.32
N ASP A 61 18.98 -1.14 3.34
CA ASP A 61 20.26 -1.85 3.27
C ASP A 61 21.44 -0.92 2.98
N ALA A 62 21.26 0.09 2.12
CA ALA A 62 22.31 1.04 1.78
C ALA A 62 22.67 1.91 3.00
N LEU A 63 21.69 2.47 3.70
CA LEU A 63 21.93 3.29 4.88
C LEU A 63 22.52 2.47 6.03
N ARG A 64 21.99 1.27 6.29
CA ARG A 64 22.55 0.38 7.33
C ARG A 64 24.00 0.00 7.05
N HIS A 65 24.33 -0.27 5.80
CA HIS A 65 25.70 -0.52 5.40
C HIS A 65 26.59 0.70 5.64
N ALA A 66 26.15 1.89 5.21
CA ALA A 66 26.91 3.12 5.43
C ALA A 66 27.14 3.42 6.93
N MET A 67 26.13 3.17 7.77
CA MET A 67 26.17 3.49 9.20
C MET A 67 26.99 2.50 10.04
N ILE A 68 26.89 1.20 9.74
CA ILE A 68 27.37 0.15 10.65
C ILE A 68 28.42 -0.74 9.97
N GLY A 69 28.17 -1.13 8.72
CA GLY A 69 29.00 -2.07 7.98
C GLY A 69 28.16 -3.04 7.12
N PRO A 70 28.78 -3.76 6.16
CA PRO A 70 28.08 -4.58 5.17
C PRO A 70 27.25 -5.72 5.78
N GLU A 71 27.67 -6.24 6.93
CA GLU A 71 26.98 -7.26 7.72
C GLU A 71 25.66 -6.78 8.34
N ALA A 72 25.44 -5.47 8.42
CA ALA A 72 24.20 -4.90 8.94
C ALA A 72 23.05 -4.86 7.92
N ARG A 73 23.26 -5.40 6.71
CA ARG A 73 22.22 -5.57 5.67
C ARG A 73 21.30 -6.73 6.01
N TYR A 74 19.99 -6.48 6.04
CA TYR A 74 18.98 -7.51 6.33
C TYR A 74 17.62 -7.22 5.67
N ALA A 75 17.51 -6.20 4.81
CA ALA A 75 16.24 -5.79 4.24
C ALA A 75 15.56 -6.91 3.43
N SER A 76 16.33 -7.86 2.88
CA SER A 76 15.79 -9.06 2.21
C SER A 76 15.04 -10.01 3.14
N ARG A 77 15.28 -9.94 4.45
CA ARG A 77 14.64 -10.78 5.48
C ARG A 77 13.46 -10.10 6.18
N LEU A 78 13.22 -8.82 5.89
CA LEU A 78 12.07 -8.10 6.44
C LEU A 78 10.77 -8.69 5.91
N GLN A 79 9.81 -8.90 6.80
CA GLN A 79 8.43 -9.18 6.39
C GLN A 79 7.81 -7.91 5.81
N ASP A 80 6.82 -8.04 4.92
CA ASP A 80 6.16 -6.90 4.26
C ASP A 80 5.69 -5.84 5.26
N ALA A 81 5.16 -6.25 6.42
CA ALA A 81 4.68 -5.34 7.45
C ALA A 81 5.79 -4.59 8.21
N GLN A 82 7.06 -4.95 8.00
CA GLN A 82 8.20 -4.39 8.72
C GLN A 82 9.00 -3.39 7.89
N VAL A 83 8.85 -3.38 6.56
CA VAL A 83 9.70 -2.59 5.66
C VAL A 83 9.63 -1.10 5.96
N PHE A 84 8.43 -0.51 5.93
CA PHE A 84 8.25 0.93 6.15
C PHE A 84 8.46 1.35 7.61
N PRO A 85 8.02 0.60 8.64
CA PRO A 85 8.43 0.87 10.02
C PRO A 85 9.96 0.94 10.16
N LYS A 86 10.68 -0.03 9.57
CA LYS A 86 12.14 -0.07 9.68
C LYS A 86 12.83 1.04 8.89
N LEU A 87 12.28 1.43 7.74
CA LEU A 87 12.74 2.60 7.02
C LEU A 87 12.62 3.86 7.90
N LYS A 88 11.49 4.06 8.58
CA LYS A 88 11.28 5.21 9.47
C LYS A 88 12.26 5.23 10.65
N GLU A 89 12.52 4.07 11.25
CA GLU A 89 13.53 3.95 12.33
C GLU A 89 14.92 4.40 11.86
N ILE A 90 15.37 3.92 10.70
CA ILE A 90 16.68 4.30 10.15
C ILE A 90 16.71 5.78 9.78
N VAL A 91 15.64 6.30 9.18
CA VAL A 91 15.52 7.70 8.81
C VAL A 91 15.55 8.61 10.04
N ALA A 92 15.04 8.17 11.19
CA ALA A 92 15.11 8.93 12.44
C ALA A 92 16.55 9.13 12.93
N GLU A 93 17.43 8.14 12.71
CA GLU A 93 18.85 8.18 13.05
C GLU A 93 19.69 9.03 12.08
N LEU A 94 19.15 9.40 10.91
CA LEU A 94 19.87 10.24 9.97
C LEU A 94 20.04 11.67 10.52
N PRO A 95 21.14 12.34 10.18
CA PRO A 95 21.29 13.79 10.39
C PRO A 95 20.17 14.58 9.71
N THR A 96 20.16 15.89 9.91
CA THR A 96 19.24 16.81 9.22
C THR A 96 19.58 16.93 7.73
N TRP A 97 19.38 15.84 6.99
CA TRP A 97 19.49 15.78 5.54
C TRP A 97 18.15 16.12 4.91
N ASN A 98 18.20 16.78 3.75
CA ASN A 98 17.03 17.18 2.98
C ASN A 98 16.12 16.00 2.56
N ILE A 99 16.64 14.77 2.53
CA ILE A 99 15.86 13.57 2.20
C ILE A 99 14.97 13.05 3.33
N LYS A 100 15.22 13.48 4.59
CA LYS A 100 14.61 12.90 5.79
C LYS A 100 13.09 13.03 5.79
N GLU A 101 12.58 14.25 5.57
CA GLU A 101 11.14 14.53 5.57
C GLU A 101 10.42 13.77 4.43
N GLY A 102 10.99 13.80 3.23
CA GLY A 102 10.40 13.10 2.09
C GLY A 102 10.35 11.59 2.27
N LEU A 103 11.38 10.99 2.90
CA LEU A 103 11.40 9.56 3.22
C LEU A 103 10.33 9.18 4.25
N LEU A 104 10.11 10.00 5.29
CA LEU A 104 9.06 9.76 6.27
C LEU A 104 7.66 9.83 5.63
N LYS A 105 7.40 10.89 4.85
CA LYS A 105 6.12 11.05 4.13
C LYS A 105 5.86 9.92 3.14
N ALA A 106 6.88 9.51 2.39
CA ALA A 106 6.77 8.39 1.47
C ALA A 106 6.51 7.07 2.22
N ALA A 107 7.23 6.83 3.33
CA ALA A 107 7.04 5.63 4.13
C ALA A 107 5.62 5.54 4.70
N ASP A 108 5.10 6.63 5.28
CA ASP A 108 3.73 6.66 5.81
C ASP A 108 2.69 6.47 4.72
N THR A 109 2.85 7.15 3.58
CA THR A 109 1.89 7.03 2.47
C THR A 109 1.87 5.62 1.92
N VAL A 110 3.03 5.03 1.60
CA VAL A 110 3.06 3.68 1.00
C VAL A 110 2.55 2.64 2.00
N GLU A 111 2.90 2.73 3.28
CA GLU A 111 2.44 1.82 4.33
C GLU A 111 0.90 1.80 4.45
N LEU A 112 0.23 2.96 4.35
CA LEU A 112 -1.24 3.04 4.35
C LEU A 112 -1.86 2.23 3.19
N HIS A 113 -1.16 2.11 2.07
CA HIS A 113 -1.62 1.36 0.89
C HIS A 113 -1.35 -0.14 0.97
N ARG A 114 -0.64 -0.62 2.00
CA ARG A 114 -0.35 -2.06 2.14
C ARG A 114 -1.61 -2.90 2.19
N ILE A 115 -2.64 -2.41 2.89
CA ILE A 115 -3.92 -3.13 3.01
C ILE A 115 -4.60 -3.27 1.65
N HIS A 116 -4.55 -2.22 0.82
CA HIS A 116 -5.10 -2.25 -0.53
C HIS A 116 -4.35 -3.24 -1.41
N ARG A 117 -3.01 -3.19 -1.42
CA ARG A 117 -2.19 -4.17 -2.17
C ARG A 117 -2.47 -5.59 -1.71
N HIS A 118 -2.52 -5.83 -0.40
CA HIS A 118 -2.80 -7.16 0.15
C HIS A 118 -4.17 -7.67 -0.30
N ASN A 119 -5.22 -6.86 -0.10
CA ASN A 119 -6.58 -7.25 -0.48
C ASN A 119 -6.67 -7.53 -2.00
N PHE A 120 -6.17 -6.65 -2.85
CA PHE A 120 -6.28 -6.85 -4.31
C PHE A 120 -5.42 -8.00 -4.85
N ALA A 121 -4.37 -8.39 -4.15
CA ALA A 121 -3.53 -9.53 -4.55
C ALA A 121 -4.14 -10.89 -4.17
N HIS A 122 -5.00 -10.93 -3.14
CA HIS A 122 -5.49 -12.19 -2.56
C HIS A 122 -7.01 -12.37 -2.65
N TRP A 123 -7.78 -11.29 -2.81
CA TRP A 123 -9.24 -11.35 -2.79
C TRP A 123 -9.81 -11.40 -4.19
N ALA A 124 -10.96 -12.06 -4.32
CA ALA A 124 -11.74 -12.01 -5.54
C ALA A 124 -12.42 -10.63 -5.65
N ALA A 125 -12.52 -10.11 -6.87
CA ALA A 125 -13.09 -8.79 -7.13
C ALA A 125 -14.13 -8.83 -8.24
N ARG A 126 -15.21 -8.05 -8.08
CA ARG A 126 -16.26 -7.80 -9.08
C ARG A 126 -16.68 -6.33 -9.02
N ARG A 127 -17.40 -5.86 -10.03
CA ARG A 127 -18.00 -4.52 -10.04
C ARG A 127 -19.46 -4.59 -9.57
N VAL A 128 -19.91 -3.62 -8.78
CA VAL A 128 -21.32 -3.50 -8.40
C VAL A 128 -22.09 -2.92 -9.58
N LYS A 129 -23.15 -3.60 -10.03
CA LYS A 129 -23.91 -3.17 -11.22
C LYS A 129 -24.44 -1.74 -11.06
N GLY A 130 -24.23 -0.91 -12.07
CA GLY A 130 -24.72 0.47 -12.11
C GLY A 130 -23.93 1.46 -11.24
N HIS A 131 -22.84 1.04 -10.60
CA HIS A 131 -22.03 1.91 -9.73
C HIS A 131 -20.53 1.81 -10.05
N ASN A 132 -19.80 2.92 -9.85
CA ASN A 132 -18.34 2.95 -9.94
C ASN A 132 -17.69 2.46 -8.65
N VAL A 133 -18.09 1.26 -8.21
CA VAL A 133 -17.68 0.63 -6.96
C VAL A 133 -17.29 -0.82 -7.23
N LEU A 134 -16.12 -1.21 -6.75
CA LEU A 134 -15.72 -2.61 -6.69
C LEU A 134 -16.24 -3.23 -5.40
N ILE A 135 -16.61 -4.49 -5.47
CA ILE A 135 -16.73 -5.36 -4.31
C ILE A 135 -15.60 -6.37 -4.35
N ILE A 136 -14.88 -6.47 -3.24
CA ILE A 136 -13.84 -7.46 -3.01
C ILE A 136 -14.29 -8.42 -1.92
N PHE A 137 -13.98 -9.71 -2.04
CA PHE A 137 -14.43 -10.70 -1.07
C PHE A 137 -13.49 -11.89 -0.93
N THR A 138 -13.53 -12.52 0.26
CA THR A 138 -12.71 -13.67 0.62
C THR A 138 -13.51 -14.65 1.48
N LYS A 139 -13.22 -15.95 1.33
CA LYS A 139 -13.60 -16.99 2.30
C LYS A 139 -12.39 -17.49 3.09
N ASN A 140 -11.29 -16.73 3.14
CA ASN A 140 -10.13 -17.11 3.93
C ASN A 140 -10.31 -16.73 5.41
N ALA A 141 -10.65 -17.70 6.25
CA ALA A 141 -10.91 -17.48 7.67
C ALA A 141 -9.71 -16.89 8.44
N LYS A 142 -8.47 -17.24 8.05
CA LYS A 142 -7.25 -16.70 8.68
C LYS A 142 -7.05 -15.21 8.38
N GLU A 143 -7.42 -14.78 7.17
CA GLU A 143 -7.40 -13.35 6.83
C GLU A 143 -8.47 -12.57 7.59
N SER A 144 -9.66 -13.14 7.72
CA SER A 144 -10.74 -12.55 8.52
C SER A 144 -10.33 -12.39 9.98
N GLU A 145 -9.76 -13.43 10.60
CA GLU A 145 -9.31 -13.39 12.00
C GLU A 145 -8.21 -12.34 12.22
N ARG A 146 -7.25 -12.25 11.30
CA ARG A 146 -6.17 -11.25 11.37
C ARG A 146 -6.71 -9.81 11.31
N ARG A 147 -7.80 -9.56 10.58
CA ARG A 147 -8.36 -8.22 10.38
C ARG A 147 -9.36 -7.83 11.47
N ASP A 148 -10.27 -8.74 11.80
CA ASP A 148 -11.44 -8.45 12.63
C ASP A 148 -11.32 -9.02 14.05
N GLY A 149 -10.24 -9.76 14.36
CA GLY A 149 -10.01 -10.40 15.65
C GLY A 149 -10.93 -11.59 15.94
N GLN A 150 -11.76 -11.98 14.96
CA GLN A 150 -12.64 -13.14 15.03
C GLN A 150 -12.62 -13.91 13.72
N ALA A 151 -12.61 -15.24 13.81
CA ALA A 151 -12.77 -16.10 12.66
C ALA A 151 -14.18 -15.93 12.07
N GLN A 152 -14.27 -15.81 10.75
CA GLN A 152 -15.55 -15.86 10.03
C GLN A 152 -16.22 -17.21 10.25
N SER A 153 -17.56 -17.26 10.18
CA SER A 153 -18.27 -18.54 10.15
C SER A 153 -18.01 -19.30 8.82
N LEU A 154 -18.22 -20.62 8.80
CA LEU A 154 -17.95 -21.46 7.60
C LEU A 154 -18.75 -21.00 6.36
N ASP A 155 -19.94 -20.45 6.60
CA ASP A 155 -20.87 -20.01 5.57
C ASP A 155 -20.74 -18.51 5.25
N GLU A 156 -19.96 -17.77 6.03
CA GLU A 156 -19.78 -16.34 5.85
C GLU A 156 -18.79 -16.02 4.72
N LEU A 157 -19.19 -15.07 3.86
CA LEU A 157 -18.33 -14.43 2.87
C LEU A 157 -18.01 -13.02 3.37
N LYS A 158 -16.75 -12.77 3.71
CA LYS A 158 -16.31 -11.41 4.05
C LYS A 158 -16.14 -10.60 2.78
N TYR A 159 -16.59 -9.35 2.80
CA TYR A 159 -16.43 -8.45 1.67
C TYR A 159 -16.03 -7.04 2.10
N GLY A 160 -15.57 -6.26 1.11
CA GLY A 160 -15.30 -4.83 1.21
C GLY A 160 -15.77 -4.12 -0.05
N LEU A 161 -16.17 -2.85 0.10
CA LEU A 161 -16.55 -2.00 -1.02
C LEU A 161 -15.45 -0.97 -1.25
N VAL A 162 -15.06 -0.78 -2.51
CA VAL A 162 -14.00 0.14 -2.89
C VAL A 162 -14.49 1.07 -4.00
N PRO A 163 -14.70 2.36 -3.73
CA PRO A 163 -15.06 3.31 -4.77
C PRO A 163 -13.87 3.57 -5.71
N LEU A 164 -14.12 3.55 -7.02
CA LEU A 164 -13.05 3.63 -8.04
C LEU A 164 -12.40 5.01 -8.14
N ALA A 165 -13.15 6.09 -7.97
CA ALA A 165 -12.62 7.45 -8.07
C ALA A 165 -11.60 7.76 -6.94
N PRO A 166 -11.94 7.58 -5.65
CA PRO A 166 -10.96 7.72 -4.57
C PRO A 166 -9.75 6.80 -4.74
N LEU A 167 -9.96 5.55 -5.17
CA LEU A 167 -8.86 4.61 -5.42
C LEU A 167 -7.87 5.11 -6.48
N SER A 168 -8.38 5.78 -7.53
CA SER A 168 -7.56 6.36 -8.58
C SER A 168 -6.73 7.54 -8.07
N ASP A 169 -7.26 8.33 -7.14
CA ASP A 169 -6.50 9.43 -6.52
C ASP A 169 -5.45 8.92 -5.53
N GLU A 170 -5.76 7.88 -4.77
CA GLU A 170 -4.80 7.17 -3.92
C GLU A 170 -3.66 6.55 -4.75
N LEU A 171 -3.96 5.99 -5.93
CA LEU A 171 -2.93 5.50 -6.85
C LEU A 171 -1.96 6.62 -7.26
N LYS A 172 -2.44 7.82 -7.62
CA LYS A 172 -1.56 8.94 -8.01
C LYS A 172 -0.60 9.33 -6.87
N LYS A 173 -1.09 9.33 -5.63
CA LYS A 173 -0.24 9.59 -4.44
C LYS A 173 0.83 8.51 -4.30
N LEU A 174 0.41 7.24 -4.42
CA LEU A 174 1.31 6.09 -4.33
C LEU A 174 2.39 6.13 -5.43
N GLU A 175 2.05 6.52 -6.66
CA GLU A 175 3.01 6.69 -7.76
C GLU A 175 4.06 7.77 -7.44
N GLY A 176 3.62 8.95 -7.00
CA GLY A 176 4.54 10.03 -6.65
C GLY A 176 5.51 9.66 -5.53
N HIS A 177 5.02 9.01 -4.47
CA HIS A 177 5.88 8.55 -3.38
C HIS A 177 6.74 7.33 -3.74
N GLY A 178 6.24 6.44 -4.59
CA GLY A 178 7.02 5.31 -5.12
C GLY A 178 8.20 5.79 -5.96
N GLU A 179 7.99 6.78 -6.84
CA GLU A 179 9.04 7.39 -7.64
C GLU A 179 10.05 8.16 -6.77
N TYR A 180 9.56 8.86 -5.74
CA TYR A 180 10.44 9.50 -4.76
C TYR A 180 11.37 8.48 -4.05
N LEU A 181 10.84 7.32 -3.66
CA LEU A 181 11.66 6.25 -3.07
C LEU A 181 12.68 5.71 -4.07
N ALA A 182 12.28 5.51 -5.33
CA ALA A 182 13.18 5.02 -6.37
C ALA A 182 14.35 5.98 -6.64
N THR A 183 14.04 7.27 -6.82
CA THR A 183 15.05 8.31 -7.04
C THR A 183 15.95 8.50 -5.81
N THR A 184 15.40 8.44 -4.60
CA THR A 184 16.19 8.51 -3.36
C THR A 184 17.11 7.29 -3.19
N ALA A 185 16.62 6.09 -3.48
CA ALA A 185 17.42 4.86 -3.47
C ALA A 185 18.62 4.98 -4.42
N ALA A 186 18.36 5.42 -5.66
CA ALA A 186 19.41 5.63 -6.65
C ALA A 186 20.42 6.71 -6.22
N HIS A 187 19.95 7.80 -5.59
CA HIS A 187 20.81 8.85 -5.06
C HIS A 187 21.73 8.33 -3.95
N ILE A 188 21.20 7.56 -2.99
CA ILE A 188 22.00 6.97 -1.90
C ILE A 188 23.02 5.98 -2.47
N ASP A 189 22.62 5.11 -3.40
CA ASP A 189 23.53 4.14 -4.03
C ASP A 189 24.68 4.85 -4.77
N THR A 190 24.36 5.89 -5.55
CA THR A 190 25.36 6.68 -6.31
C THR A 190 26.34 7.40 -5.39
N ASN A 191 25.86 7.89 -4.25
CA ASN A 191 26.65 8.69 -3.30
C ASN A 191 27.12 7.87 -2.10
N PHE A 192 27.03 6.54 -2.15
CA PHE A 192 27.20 5.65 -0.99
C PHE A 192 28.48 5.93 -0.18
N ASN A 193 29.61 6.18 -0.84
CA ASN A 193 30.87 6.46 -0.16
C ASN A 193 30.83 7.74 0.69
N ALA A 194 30.13 8.79 0.23
CA ALA A 194 29.97 10.03 0.99
C ALA A 194 29.11 9.79 2.25
N TYR A 195 28.04 9.00 2.14
CA TYR A 195 27.22 8.58 3.28
C TYR A 195 28.06 7.80 4.30
N LYS A 196 28.85 6.82 3.81
CA LYS A 196 29.73 6.01 4.65
C LYS A 196 30.80 6.85 5.36
N GLU A 197 31.47 7.75 4.65
CA GLU A 197 32.50 8.63 5.21
C GLU A 197 31.93 9.55 6.30
N PHE A 198 30.72 10.07 6.10
CA PHE A 198 30.02 10.85 7.12
C PHE A 198 29.85 10.04 8.42
N PHE A 199 29.34 8.81 8.35
CA PHE A 199 29.14 7.99 9.55
C PHE A 199 30.47 7.53 10.17
N ASP A 200 31.47 7.17 9.36
CA ASP A 200 32.80 6.79 9.84
C ASP A 200 33.48 7.92 10.64
N THR A 201 33.29 9.17 10.19
CA THR A 201 33.89 10.35 10.85
C THR A 201 33.19 10.68 12.16
N ASN A 202 31.85 10.68 12.18
CA ASN A 202 31.06 11.03 13.37
C ASN A 202 31.01 9.92 14.43
N ARG A 203 31.51 8.71 14.13
CA ARG A 203 31.65 7.62 15.11
C ARG A 203 32.95 7.69 15.91
N ARG A 204 33.92 8.48 15.45
CA ARG A 204 35.26 8.63 16.06
C ARG A 204 35.37 9.87 16.94
N SER A 205 34.37 10.75 16.93
CA SER A 205 34.21 11.93 17.79
C SER A 205 33.40 11.60 19.04
#